data_AF-A0AAD8KPC6-F1
#
_entry.id   AF-A0AAD8KPC6-F1
#
_cell.length_a   1.000
_cell.length_b   1.000
_cell.length_c   1.000
_cell.angle_alpha   90.00
_cell.angle_beta   90.00
_cell.angle_gamma   90.00
#
_symmetry.space_group_name_H-M   'P 1'
#
loop_
_entity.id
_entity.type
_entity.pdbx_description
1 polymer ?
#
loop_
_entity_poly.entity_id
_entity_poly.type
_entity_poly.pdbx_seq_one_letter_code
_entity_poly.pdbx_strand_id
1 'polypeptide(L)'
;MGLLKYIDRKGHVATEIEGDDVEMPKETVLEGLYSKRRKLVKAVSSTVMGVSVSTENSHSFEKDESVVLAPCGDDTNTNTTTTTRRRVNHRKYIVVSESSESDEEDDPKVDDHDLDQLGGLEQVVEYMSAQEILKWHEIKAKKEARLLDQIARYRMQMRLQHEKNMKLSKKVRKLEEFKRMTLDNEKEAMPMVGVNRDEHEKVVQALQNELANARAEAVYEKEKMKQATNEFEEHKETVEKLNKALEVYKEMVEKLNGELDREKERRGQELVLLERVSSERKWLIQEGFEYVINRLHKSGEYNRLLGAVQTKLWSSGAHYGVVAGYAHCKNGGALKDVSLYKREAHQEFLKAVHELEHTRFPYVVAVSKCAERTLDELRALEPMEMEGDEDVVGA
;
A
#
# COMPACT_ATOMS: atom_id res chain seq x y z
N MET A 1 48.30 -6.81 9.92
CA MET A 1 48.30 -5.64 9.03
C MET A 1 47.21 -5.85 7.99
N GLY A 2 46.13 -5.08 8.05
CA GLY A 2 45.01 -5.18 7.11
C GLY A 2 44.75 -3.81 6.50
N LEU A 3 44.94 -3.67 5.19
CA LEU A 3 44.67 -2.46 4.41
C LEU A 3 43.16 -2.35 4.16
N LEU A 4 42.51 -1.38 4.81
CA LEU A 4 41.15 -0.98 4.48
C LEU A 4 41.17 0.01 3.32
N LYS A 5 40.61 -0.38 2.17
CA LYS A 5 40.37 0.52 1.04
C LYS A 5 39.05 1.25 1.25
N TYR A 6 39.09 2.58 1.23
CA TYR A 6 37.91 3.43 1.28
C TYR A 6 37.47 3.79 -0.15
N ILE A 7 36.20 3.55 -0.47
CA ILE A 7 35.59 3.90 -1.77
C ILE A 7 34.56 4.98 -1.51
N ASP A 8 34.69 6.12 -2.20
CA ASP A 8 33.74 7.23 -2.09
C ASP A 8 32.42 6.93 -2.84
N ARG A 9 31.35 7.70 -2.52
CA ARG A 9 29.99 7.50 -3.08
C ARG A 9 29.87 7.74 -4.60
N LYS A 10 30.92 8.21 -5.27
CA LYS A 10 31.02 8.38 -6.73
C LYS A 10 31.91 7.32 -7.39
N GLY A 11 32.32 6.28 -6.66
CA GLY A 11 33.02 5.13 -7.23
C GLY A 11 34.45 5.39 -7.69
N HIS A 12 35.09 6.47 -7.22
CA HIS A 12 36.48 6.74 -7.53
C HIS A 12 37.39 6.03 -6.52
N VAL A 13 38.22 5.11 -7.02
CA VAL A 13 39.24 4.41 -6.23
C VAL A 13 40.48 5.29 -6.20
N ALA A 14 40.75 5.95 -5.07
CA ALA A 14 41.97 6.72 -4.90
C ALA A 14 43.16 5.76 -4.73
N THR A 15 44.12 5.82 -5.65
CA THR A 15 45.44 5.17 -5.54
C THR A 15 46.37 6.01 -4.65
N GLU A 16 47.16 5.31 -3.85
CA GLU A 16 48.07 5.81 -2.82
C GLU A 16 49.01 6.92 -3.31
N ILE A 17 49.14 7.97 -2.50
CA ILE A 17 50.28 8.89 -2.51
C ILE A 17 51.05 8.56 -1.23
N GLU A 18 52.21 7.91 -1.36
CA GLU A 18 53.22 7.85 -0.31
C GLU A 18 53.77 9.26 -0.09
N GLY A 19 53.59 9.78 1.11
CA GLY A 19 54.10 11.07 1.54
C GLY A 19 54.25 11.06 3.05
N ASP A 20 55.49 10.87 3.49
CA ASP A 20 55.94 11.10 4.86
C ASP A 20 55.68 12.57 5.27
N ASP A 21 55.45 12.76 6.56
CA ASP A 21 55.33 14.03 7.28
C ASP A 21 54.07 14.89 7.01
N VAL A 22 52.99 14.62 7.76
CA VAL A 22 51.90 15.58 7.95
C VAL A 22 51.63 15.79 9.45
N GLU A 23 52.04 16.98 9.91
CA GLU A 23 51.66 17.62 11.16
C GLU A 23 50.15 17.55 11.40
N MET A 24 49.75 17.11 12.60
CA MET A 24 48.36 17.15 13.03
C MET A 24 47.84 18.60 13.18
N PRO A 25 46.74 18.98 12.52
CA PRO A 25 46.05 20.22 12.83
C PRO A 25 45.35 20.07 14.18
N LYS A 26 45.69 20.96 15.12
CA LYS A 26 44.99 21.12 16.39
C LYS A 26 43.55 21.55 16.14
N GLU A 27 42.67 20.99 16.98
CA GLU A 27 41.28 21.34 17.26
C GLU A 27 40.89 22.77 16.89
N THR A 28 39.85 22.93 16.06
CA THR A 28 38.94 24.11 16.03
C THR A 28 37.85 23.96 14.95
N VAL A 29 37.13 22.83 14.86
CA VAL A 29 35.92 22.76 14.01
C VAL A 29 34.85 21.84 14.64
N LEU A 30 34.33 22.21 15.81
CA LEU A 30 33.19 21.49 16.42
C LEU A 30 32.10 22.40 17.04
N GLU A 31 32.07 23.70 16.72
CA GLU A 31 31.00 24.61 17.16
C GLU A 31 30.01 25.03 16.05
N GLY A 32 30.24 24.65 14.80
CA GLY A 32 29.42 25.12 13.66
C GLY A 32 28.12 24.33 13.37
N LEU A 33 27.94 23.12 13.92
CA LEU A 33 26.88 22.19 13.45
C LEU A 33 25.71 21.99 14.42
N TYR A 34 25.77 22.50 15.65
CA TYR A 34 24.66 22.38 16.61
C TYR A 34 23.65 23.54 16.57
N SER A 35 23.93 24.66 15.88
CA SER A 35 23.03 25.82 15.79
C SER A 35 21.97 25.76 14.67
N LYS A 36 22.05 24.78 13.74
CA LYS A 36 21.11 24.69 12.60
C LYS A 36 19.91 23.76 12.79
N ARG A 37 19.82 23.00 13.90
CA ARG A 37 18.68 22.10 14.18
C ARG A 37 17.57 22.69 15.06
N ARG A 38 17.67 23.93 15.56
CA ARG A 38 16.63 24.57 16.39
C ARG A 38 15.70 25.55 15.67
N LYS A 39 15.67 25.59 14.33
CA LYS A 39 14.75 26.46 13.57
C LYS A 39 13.71 25.74 12.71
N LEU A 40 13.53 24.42 12.86
CA LEU A 40 12.56 23.65 12.05
C LEU A 40 11.60 22.75 12.87
N VAL A 41 11.29 23.13 14.12
CA VAL A 41 10.31 22.39 14.97
C VAL A 41 9.18 23.31 15.48
N LYS A 42 8.95 24.47 14.85
CA LYS A 42 7.92 25.43 15.31
C LYS A 42 6.85 25.79 14.27
N ALA A 43 6.64 24.95 13.24
CA ALA A 43 5.67 25.22 12.17
C ALA A 43 4.72 24.05 11.83
N VAL A 44 4.57 23.04 12.71
CA VAL A 44 3.61 21.93 12.49
C VAL A 44 2.81 21.61 13.77
N SER A 45 2.32 22.64 14.47
CA SER A 45 1.50 22.43 15.67
C SER A 45 0.22 23.29 15.72
N SER A 46 -0.32 23.69 14.57
CA SER A 46 -1.57 24.47 14.54
C SER A 46 -2.48 24.11 13.36
N THR A 47 -2.83 22.84 13.16
CA THR A 47 -4.04 22.44 12.42
C THR A 47 -4.45 21.03 12.82
N VAL A 48 -4.99 20.85 14.03
CA VAL A 48 -5.87 19.73 14.35
C VAL A 48 -7.03 20.32 15.14
N MET A 49 -8.03 20.79 14.40
CA MET A 49 -9.35 21.08 14.95
C MET A 49 -10.11 19.76 15.07
N GLY A 50 -10.40 19.42 16.33
CA GLY A 50 -11.59 18.72 16.81
C GLY A 50 -12.21 17.62 15.97
N VAL A 51 -11.97 16.37 16.34
CA VAL A 51 -13.01 15.34 16.38
C VAL A 51 -12.97 14.71 17.76
N SER A 52 -13.89 15.14 18.61
CA SER A 52 -14.21 14.54 19.90
C SER A 52 -15.00 13.25 19.67
N VAL A 53 -14.40 12.10 19.97
CA VAL A 53 -15.15 10.84 20.15
C VAL A 53 -15.24 10.58 21.63
N SER A 54 -16.40 10.89 22.20
CA SER A 54 -16.78 10.52 23.56
C SER A 54 -16.90 9.00 23.65
N THR A 55 -16.04 8.41 24.47
CA THR A 55 -16.20 7.06 25.00
C THR A 55 -16.93 7.16 26.33
N GLU A 56 -18.17 6.69 26.40
CA GLU A 56 -18.79 6.31 27.67
C GLU A 56 -19.95 5.33 27.45
N ASN A 57 -20.00 4.36 28.37
CA ASN A 57 -21.12 3.52 28.78
C ASN A 57 -21.53 2.29 27.96
N SER A 58 -20.88 1.19 28.35
CA SER A 58 -21.49 0.00 28.96
C SER A 58 -23.02 -0.04 29.10
N HIS A 59 -23.64 -1.05 28.47
CA HIS A 59 -24.80 -1.73 29.03
C HIS A 59 -24.84 -3.21 28.61
N SER A 60 -24.77 -4.06 29.63
CA SER A 60 -25.07 -5.49 29.61
C SER A 60 -26.55 -5.74 29.31
N PHE A 61 -26.90 -6.75 28.52
CA PHE A 61 -28.15 -7.48 28.72
C PHE A 61 -28.07 -8.89 28.14
N GLU A 62 -28.50 -9.85 28.95
CA GLU A 62 -28.65 -11.28 28.65
C GLU A 62 -29.86 -11.56 27.74
N LYS A 63 -29.84 -12.74 27.07
CA LYS A 63 -31.00 -13.57 26.67
C LYS A 63 -31.93 -12.96 25.59
N ASP A 64 -32.65 -13.67 24.75
CA ASP A 64 -33.19 -15.03 24.73
C ASP A 64 -33.37 -15.51 23.28
N GLU A 65 -33.64 -16.81 23.16
CA GLU A 65 -34.19 -17.49 22.00
C GLU A 65 -35.41 -16.77 21.38
N SER A 66 -35.57 -16.81 20.06
CA SER A 66 -36.87 -17.13 19.45
C SER A 66 -36.79 -17.33 17.93
N VAL A 67 -37.38 -18.46 17.55
CA VAL A 67 -37.96 -18.79 16.24
C VAL A 67 -38.98 -17.71 15.84
N VAL A 68 -39.17 -17.49 14.52
CA VAL A 68 -40.47 -17.36 13.80
C VAL A 68 -40.36 -16.45 12.54
N LEU A 69 -40.63 -17.09 11.40
CA LEU A 69 -41.37 -16.68 10.19
C LEU A 69 -40.98 -15.43 9.34
N ALA A 70 -41.00 -15.71 8.03
CA ALA A 70 -41.23 -14.86 6.85
C ALA A 70 -42.48 -13.92 7.00
N PRO A 71 -42.85 -13.00 6.06
CA PRO A 71 -42.64 -13.09 4.60
C PRO A 71 -42.59 -11.77 3.74
N CYS A 72 -42.51 -11.99 2.42
CA CYS A 72 -43.12 -11.23 1.29
C CYS A 72 -42.41 -10.04 0.59
N GLY A 73 -42.49 -10.11 -0.75
CA GLY A 73 -42.32 -9.02 -1.75
C GLY A 73 -41.33 -9.42 -2.86
N ASP A 74 -41.64 -10.32 -3.79
CA ASP A 74 -42.48 -10.15 -5.01
C ASP A 74 -42.19 -8.85 -5.80
N ASP A 75 -41.62 -8.99 -7.01
CA ASP A 75 -42.34 -8.65 -8.24
C ASP A 75 -41.52 -9.01 -9.51
N THR A 76 -42.08 -9.97 -10.24
CA THR A 76 -42.25 -10.02 -11.70
C THR A 76 -41.11 -9.54 -12.62
N ASN A 77 -40.54 -10.47 -13.41
CA ASN A 77 -40.39 -10.16 -14.83
C ASN A 77 -40.69 -11.36 -15.72
N THR A 78 -41.47 -11.06 -16.73
CA THR A 78 -42.38 -11.93 -17.47
C THR A 78 -41.72 -12.56 -18.68
N ASN A 79 -42.09 -13.83 -18.92
CA ASN A 79 -42.06 -14.47 -20.22
C ASN A 79 -42.70 -13.58 -21.30
N THR A 80 -42.09 -13.48 -22.47
CA THR A 80 -42.85 -13.20 -23.70
C THR A 80 -42.22 -13.93 -24.88
N THR A 81 -42.66 -15.17 -25.05
CA THR A 81 -42.61 -15.95 -26.28
C THR A 81 -43.43 -15.22 -27.35
N THR A 82 -42.79 -14.57 -28.33
CA THR A 82 -43.52 -13.99 -29.46
C THR A 82 -43.53 -14.95 -30.64
N THR A 83 -44.65 -15.68 -30.72
CA THR A 83 -45.12 -16.42 -31.89
C THR A 83 -45.22 -15.50 -33.11
N THR A 84 -44.29 -15.59 -34.07
CA THR A 84 -44.49 -14.97 -35.39
C THR A 84 -45.24 -15.94 -36.29
N ARG A 85 -46.57 -15.87 -36.17
CA ARG A 85 -47.54 -16.45 -37.11
C ARG A 85 -47.59 -15.52 -38.34
N ARG A 86 -46.83 -15.80 -39.40
CA ARG A 86 -47.03 -15.13 -40.70
C ARG A 86 -47.63 -16.11 -41.71
N ARG A 87 -48.80 -15.69 -42.18
CA ARG A 87 -49.73 -16.38 -43.06
C ARG A 87 -49.10 -16.75 -44.40
N VAL A 88 -49.37 -17.98 -44.82
CA VAL A 88 -49.48 -18.37 -46.22
C VAL A 88 -50.56 -17.49 -46.85
N ASN A 89 -50.16 -16.56 -47.72
CA ASN A 89 -51.09 -15.85 -48.60
C ASN A 89 -50.91 -16.40 -50.00
N HIS A 90 -51.92 -17.14 -50.47
CA HIS A 90 -52.12 -17.48 -51.86
C HIS A 90 -52.21 -16.19 -52.69
N ARG A 91 -51.18 -15.89 -53.50
CA ARG A 91 -51.39 -15.07 -54.70
C ARG A 91 -52.00 -15.98 -55.76
N LYS A 92 -53.33 -15.90 -55.91
CA LYS A 92 -53.98 -16.21 -57.17
C LYS A 92 -53.38 -15.28 -58.22
N TYR A 93 -52.77 -15.84 -59.27
CA TYR A 93 -52.58 -15.14 -60.52
C TYR A 93 -53.97 -14.82 -61.07
N ILE A 94 -54.37 -13.56 -61.05
CA ILE A 94 -55.38 -13.06 -61.99
C ILE A 94 -54.57 -12.51 -63.14
N VAL A 95 -54.54 -13.27 -64.23
CA VAL A 95 -54.15 -12.78 -65.55
C VAL A 95 -55.21 -11.74 -65.91
N VAL A 96 -54.87 -10.47 -65.71
CA VAL A 96 -55.63 -9.36 -66.30
C VAL A 96 -55.05 -9.19 -67.69
N SER A 97 -55.82 -9.66 -68.67
CA SER A 97 -55.57 -9.39 -70.08
C SER A 97 -55.60 -7.88 -70.30
N GLU A 98 -54.44 -7.30 -70.63
CA GLU A 98 -54.34 -5.97 -71.22
C GLU A 98 -54.96 -6.05 -72.62
N SER A 99 -56.24 -5.74 -72.69
CA SER A 99 -56.95 -5.40 -73.93
C SER A 99 -56.72 -3.92 -74.19
N SER A 100 -55.62 -3.61 -74.87
CA SER A 100 -55.44 -2.30 -75.52
C SER A 100 -56.25 -2.31 -76.82
N GLU A 101 -57.34 -1.55 -76.78
CA GLU A 101 -58.04 -0.97 -77.92
C GLU A 101 -57.12 -0.02 -78.71
N SER A 102 -57.63 0.39 -79.87
CA SER A 102 -57.27 1.58 -80.66
C SER A 102 -56.06 1.37 -81.58
N ASP A 103 -56.10 1.60 -82.89
CA ASP A 103 -57.09 2.19 -83.78
C ASP A 103 -56.74 1.71 -85.19
N GLU A 104 -57.73 1.29 -85.98
CA GLU A 104 -57.72 1.58 -87.41
C GLU A 104 -59.17 1.46 -87.92
N GLU A 105 -59.67 2.59 -88.37
CA GLU A 105 -60.97 2.80 -88.98
C GLU A 105 -61.08 1.96 -90.26
N ASP A 106 -61.95 0.96 -90.27
CA ASP A 106 -62.46 0.37 -91.51
C ASP A 106 -63.95 0.71 -91.61
N ASP A 107 -64.23 1.73 -92.40
CA ASP A 107 -65.53 2.09 -92.96
C ASP A 107 -66.24 0.83 -93.53
N PRO A 108 -67.37 0.37 -92.97
CA PRO A 108 -68.26 -0.50 -93.72
C PRO A 108 -69.03 0.38 -94.69
N LYS A 109 -68.57 0.41 -95.95
CA LYS A 109 -69.40 0.74 -97.11
C LYS A 109 -70.68 -0.10 -97.03
N VAL A 110 -71.75 0.51 -96.55
CA VAL A 110 -73.10 -0.01 -96.75
C VAL A 110 -73.43 0.32 -98.19
N ASP A 111 -73.36 -0.69 -99.05
CA ASP A 111 -73.78 -0.62 -100.44
C ASP A 111 -75.26 -0.20 -100.50
N ASP A 112 -75.49 1.05 -100.92
CA ASP A 112 -76.77 1.66 -101.28
C ASP A 112 -77.33 1.06 -102.59
N HIS A 113 -77.49 -0.25 -102.64
CA HIS A 113 -78.14 -0.95 -103.75
C HIS A 113 -79.32 -1.76 -103.23
N ASP A 114 -80.46 -1.10 -102.96
CA ASP A 114 -81.80 -1.69 -102.98
C ASP A 114 -82.88 -0.63 -102.67
N LEU A 115 -83.03 0.40 -103.53
CA LEU A 115 -84.16 1.34 -103.48
C LEU A 115 -84.64 1.78 -104.88
N ASP A 116 -84.75 0.84 -105.84
CA ASP A 116 -85.23 1.13 -107.21
C ASP A 116 -86.38 0.20 -107.70
N GLN A 117 -87.25 -0.24 -106.78
CA GLN A 117 -88.44 -1.04 -107.11
C GLN A 117 -89.73 -0.55 -106.42
N LEU A 118 -90.17 0.69 -106.69
CA LEU A 118 -91.54 1.14 -106.35
C LEU A 118 -92.15 2.10 -107.39
N GLY A 119 -91.86 1.87 -108.68
CA GLY A 119 -92.52 2.56 -109.80
C GLY A 119 -93.51 1.63 -110.51
N GLY A 120 -94.68 1.36 -109.93
CA GLY A 120 -95.65 0.44 -110.55
C GLY A 120 -96.96 0.21 -109.81
N LEU A 121 -97.48 1.21 -109.08
CA LEU A 121 -98.75 1.09 -108.32
C LEU A 121 -99.69 2.29 -108.57
N GLU A 122 -99.66 2.87 -109.78
CA GLU A 122 -100.54 3.98 -110.18
C GLU A 122 -101.68 3.55 -111.12
N GLN A 123 -101.80 2.25 -111.42
CA GLN A 123 -102.78 1.70 -112.39
C GLN A 123 -103.93 0.87 -111.78
N VAL A 124 -104.21 0.99 -110.47
CA VAL A 124 -105.26 0.19 -109.79
C VAL A 124 -106.31 1.05 -109.04
N VAL A 125 -106.20 2.38 -109.06
CA VAL A 125 -107.14 3.27 -108.31
C VAL A 125 -108.45 3.54 -109.07
N GLU A 126 -108.60 3.12 -110.33
CA GLU A 126 -109.79 3.42 -111.15
C GLU A 126 -111.01 2.50 -110.89
N TYR A 127 -110.88 1.51 -109.99
CA TYR A 127 -111.97 0.60 -109.60
C TYR A 127 -112.15 0.44 -108.09
N MET A 128 -111.51 1.28 -107.26
CA MET A 128 -111.73 1.27 -105.81
C MET A 128 -112.91 2.19 -105.45
N SER A 129 -113.92 1.63 -104.79
CA SER A 129 -115.07 2.39 -104.32
C SER A 129 -114.64 3.42 -103.25
N ALA A 130 -115.36 4.53 -103.12
CA ALA A 130 -115.05 5.58 -102.13
C ALA A 130 -114.94 5.07 -100.68
N GLN A 131 -115.59 3.95 -100.35
CA GLN A 131 -115.46 3.29 -99.04
C GLN A 131 -114.11 2.59 -98.84
N GLU A 132 -113.49 2.06 -99.89
CA GLU A 132 -112.19 1.38 -99.83
C GLU A 132 -111.04 2.38 -99.74
N ILE A 133 -111.18 3.55 -100.39
CA ILE A 133 -110.24 4.67 -100.26
C ILE A 133 -110.22 5.19 -98.82
N LEU A 134 -111.39 5.39 -98.20
CA LEU A 134 -111.48 5.81 -96.79
C LEU A 134 -110.90 4.77 -95.83
N LYS A 135 -111.19 3.47 -96.02
CA LYS A 135 -110.56 2.39 -95.23
C LYS A 135 -109.04 2.35 -95.40
N TRP A 136 -108.53 2.59 -96.61
CA TRP A 136 -107.10 2.63 -96.86
C TRP A 136 -106.43 3.82 -96.15
N HIS A 137 -107.03 5.01 -96.22
CA HIS A 137 -106.56 6.18 -95.47
C HIS A 137 -106.62 5.96 -93.96
N GLU A 138 -107.65 5.30 -93.44
CA GLU A 138 -107.75 4.95 -92.02
C GLU A 138 -106.69 3.92 -91.60
N ILE A 139 -106.43 2.89 -92.41
CA ILE A 139 -105.35 1.90 -92.18
C ILE A 139 -103.98 2.57 -92.25
N LYS A 140 -103.76 3.47 -93.22
CA LYS A 140 -102.52 4.22 -93.37
C LYS A 140 -102.29 5.14 -92.17
N ALA A 141 -103.28 5.94 -91.79
CA ALA A 141 -103.21 6.81 -90.62
C ALA A 141 -102.96 6.01 -89.33
N LYS A 142 -103.54 4.82 -89.20
CA LYS A 142 -103.31 3.92 -88.05
C LYS A 142 -101.90 3.31 -88.05
N LYS A 143 -101.36 2.96 -89.22
CA LYS A 143 -99.95 2.52 -89.37
C LYS A 143 -98.98 3.67 -89.08
N GLU A 144 -99.27 4.86 -89.58
CA GLU A 144 -98.48 6.07 -89.39
C GLU A 144 -98.47 6.51 -87.93
N ALA A 145 -99.62 6.48 -87.24
CA ALA A 145 -99.71 6.71 -85.81
C ALA A 145 -98.93 5.67 -85.00
N ARG A 146 -98.95 4.39 -85.39
CA ARG A 146 -98.12 3.34 -84.76
C ARG A 146 -96.63 3.56 -84.96
N LEU A 147 -96.22 3.97 -86.17
CA LEU A 147 -94.83 4.30 -86.47
C LEU A 147 -94.37 5.54 -85.68
N LEU A 148 -95.19 6.59 -85.61
CA LEU A 148 -94.90 7.79 -84.82
C LEU A 148 -94.82 7.48 -83.32
N ASP A 149 -95.70 6.64 -82.78
CA ASP A 149 -95.67 6.17 -81.39
C ASP A 149 -94.43 5.30 -81.12
N GLN A 150 -94.04 4.43 -82.07
CA GLN A 150 -92.81 3.66 -81.99
C GLN A 150 -91.56 4.57 -82.04
N ILE A 151 -91.53 5.56 -82.93
CA ILE A 151 -90.48 6.58 -83.00
C ILE A 151 -90.42 7.39 -81.70
N ALA A 152 -91.57 7.76 -81.12
CA ALA A 152 -91.63 8.48 -79.86
C ALA A 152 -91.09 7.63 -78.69
N ARG A 153 -91.43 6.34 -78.62
CA ARG A 153 -90.87 5.40 -77.64
C ARG A 153 -89.36 5.25 -77.80
N TYR A 154 -88.87 5.08 -79.03
CA TYR A 154 -87.43 5.03 -79.30
C TYR A 154 -86.72 6.33 -78.90
N ARG A 155 -87.27 7.50 -79.23
CA ARG A 155 -86.71 8.80 -78.80
C ARG A 155 -86.70 8.96 -77.28
N MET A 156 -87.73 8.49 -76.59
CA MET A 156 -87.78 8.52 -75.12
C MET A 156 -86.72 7.57 -74.51
N GLN A 157 -86.59 6.36 -75.06
CA GLN A 157 -85.57 5.39 -74.65
C GLN A 157 -84.16 5.93 -74.90
N MET A 158 -83.92 6.55 -76.05
CA MET A 158 -82.64 7.19 -76.38
C MET A 158 -82.32 8.35 -75.43
N ARG A 159 -83.31 9.16 -75.03
CA ARG A 159 -83.11 10.22 -74.02
C ARG A 159 -82.77 9.64 -72.65
N LEU A 160 -83.49 8.60 -72.21
CA LEU A 160 -83.20 7.91 -70.94
C LEU A 160 -81.82 7.26 -70.95
N GLN A 161 -81.43 6.66 -72.08
CA GLN A 161 -80.11 6.05 -72.24
C GLN A 161 -79.01 7.10 -72.29
N HIS A 162 -79.24 8.23 -72.96
CA HIS A 162 -78.33 9.36 -72.94
C HIS A 162 -78.18 9.96 -71.53
N GLU A 163 -79.26 10.08 -70.76
CA GLU A 163 -79.20 10.55 -69.37
C GLU A 163 -78.44 9.56 -68.46
N LYS A 164 -78.65 8.25 -68.63
CA LYS A 164 -77.87 7.21 -67.95
C LYS A 164 -76.39 7.32 -68.31
N ASN A 165 -76.06 7.47 -69.59
CA ASN A 165 -74.69 7.63 -70.07
C ASN A 165 -74.04 8.91 -69.53
N MET A 166 -74.78 10.01 -69.44
CA MET A 166 -74.29 11.25 -68.81
C MET A 166 -74.01 11.08 -67.31
N LYS A 167 -74.86 10.34 -66.58
CA LYS A 167 -74.62 10.02 -65.15
C LYS A 167 -73.42 9.08 -64.98
N LEU A 168 -73.26 8.10 -65.86
CA LEU A 168 -72.09 7.20 -65.89
C LEU A 168 -70.82 7.98 -66.21
N SER A 169 -70.81 8.82 -67.23
CA SER A 169 -69.66 9.67 -67.60
C SER A 169 -69.24 10.58 -66.45
N LYS A 170 -70.19 11.21 -65.74
CA LYS A 170 -69.89 11.98 -64.51
C LYS A 170 -69.28 11.13 -63.40
N LYS A 171 -69.71 9.88 -63.23
CA LYS A 171 -69.13 8.95 -62.25
C LYS A 171 -67.73 8.49 -62.65
N VAL A 172 -67.52 8.20 -63.94
CA VAL A 172 -66.21 7.83 -64.50
C VAL A 172 -65.22 8.97 -64.29
N ARG A 173 -65.59 10.21 -64.63
CA ARG A 173 -64.73 11.38 -64.38
C ARG A 173 -64.36 11.55 -62.91
N LYS A 174 -65.33 11.39 -61.99
CA LYS A 174 -65.05 11.44 -60.54
C LYS A 174 -64.14 10.31 -60.06
N LEU A 175 -64.28 9.11 -60.62
CA LEU A 175 -63.40 7.97 -60.31
C LEU A 175 -61.99 8.18 -60.86
N GLU A 176 -61.86 8.76 -62.06
CA GLU A 176 -60.58 9.12 -62.66
C GLU A 176 -59.87 10.22 -61.87
N GLU A 177 -60.60 11.26 -61.44
CA GLU A 177 -60.09 12.31 -60.55
C GLU A 177 -59.64 11.72 -59.20
N PHE A 178 -60.46 10.87 -58.57
CA PHE A 178 -60.09 10.21 -57.32
C PHE A 178 -58.85 9.33 -57.49
N LYS A 179 -58.80 8.53 -58.56
CA LYS A 179 -57.65 7.67 -58.88
C LYS A 179 -56.39 8.49 -59.12
N ARG A 180 -56.50 9.64 -59.81
CA ARG A 180 -55.37 10.55 -60.04
C ARG A 180 -54.89 11.15 -58.72
N MET A 181 -55.79 11.65 -57.87
CA MET A 181 -55.44 12.15 -56.54
C MET A 181 -54.78 11.09 -55.64
N THR A 182 -55.27 9.84 -55.63
CA THR A 182 -54.64 8.77 -54.83
C THR A 182 -53.26 8.39 -55.36
N LEU A 183 -53.09 8.34 -56.68
CA LEU A 183 -51.79 8.03 -57.30
C LEU A 183 -50.78 9.16 -57.07
N ASP A 184 -51.21 10.41 -57.13
CA ASP A 184 -50.32 11.55 -56.88
C ASP A 184 -49.92 11.59 -55.39
N ASN A 185 -50.84 11.33 -54.46
CA ASN A 185 -50.52 11.18 -53.04
C ASN A 185 -49.56 10.00 -52.75
N GLU A 186 -49.74 8.86 -53.43
CA GLU A 186 -48.83 7.71 -53.30
C GLU A 186 -47.43 8.01 -53.89
N LYS A 187 -47.39 8.73 -55.02
CA LYS A 187 -46.15 9.18 -55.64
C LYS A 187 -45.41 10.21 -54.80
N GLU A 188 -46.10 11.06 -54.05
CA GLU A 188 -45.49 11.99 -53.09
C GLU A 188 -45.06 11.28 -51.78
N ALA A 189 -45.79 10.26 -51.34
CA ALA A 189 -45.46 9.52 -50.12
C ALA A 189 -44.22 8.60 -50.29
N MET A 190 -44.04 7.97 -51.46
CA MET A 190 -42.89 7.09 -51.71
C MET A 190 -41.51 7.75 -51.52
N PRO A 191 -41.22 8.95 -52.05
CA PRO A 191 -39.93 9.60 -51.83
C PRO A 191 -39.72 10.00 -50.37
N MET A 192 -40.76 10.40 -49.63
CA MET A 192 -40.64 10.66 -48.19
C MET A 192 -40.24 9.41 -47.39
N VAL A 193 -40.79 8.23 -47.75
CA VAL A 193 -40.38 6.97 -47.11
C VAL A 193 -38.93 6.61 -47.47
N GLY A 194 -38.48 6.91 -48.69
CA GLY A 194 -37.08 6.75 -49.11
C GLY A 194 -36.12 7.63 -48.30
N VAL A 195 -36.42 8.93 -48.17
CA VAL A 195 -35.61 9.88 -47.39
C VAL A 195 -35.54 9.46 -45.92
N ASN A 196 -36.67 9.09 -45.32
CA ASN A 196 -36.69 8.60 -43.93
C ASN A 196 -35.85 7.32 -43.76
N ARG A 197 -35.85 6.41 -44.74
CA ARG A 197 -35.02 5.20 -44.72
C ARG A 197 -33.53 5.55 -44.77
N ASP A 198 -33.13 6.45 -45.65
CA ASP A 198 -31.73 6.87 -45.78
C ASP A 198 -31.25 7.62 -44.52
N GLU A 199 -32.10 8.43 -43.90
CA GLU A 199 -31.82 9.09 -42.62
C GLU A 199 -31.70 8.07 -41.48
N HIS A 200 -32.59 7.09 -41.39
CA HIS A 200 -32.48 6.01 -40.42
C HIS A 200 -31.21 5.19 -40.62
N GLU A 201 -30.81 4.90 -41.87
CA GLU A 201 -29.57 4.19 -42.16
C GLU A 201 -28.34 4.98 -41.71
N LYS A 202 -28.31 6.30 -41.95
CA LYS A 202 -27.25 7.19 -41.43
C LYS A 202 -27.19 7.18 -39.90
N VAL A 203 -28.35 7.22 -39.22
CA VAL A 203 -28.41 7.15 -37.75
C VAL A 203 -27.91 5.80 -37.24
N VAL A 204 -28.29 4.69 -37.88
CA VAL A 204 -27.82 3.34 -37.50
C VAL A 204 -26.30 3.24 -37.68
N GLN A 205 -25.74 3.76 -38.78
CA GLN A 205 -24.29 3.78 -39.00
C GLN A 205 -23.57 4.65 -37.97
N ALA A 206 -24.11 5.82 -37.64
CA ALA A 206 -23.54 6.69 -36.60
C ALA A 206 -23.52 6.00 -35.23
N LEU A 207 -24.62 5.37 -34.82
CA LEU A 207 -24.70 4.60 -33.57
C LEU A 207 -23.76 3.38 -33.56
N GLN A 208 -23.60 2.70 -34.70
CA GLN A 208 -22.64 1.60 -34.83
C GLN A 208 -21.20 2.08 -34.65
N ASN A 209 -20.86 3.25 -35.20
CA ASN A 209 -19.54 3.85 -35.05
C ASN A 209 -19.28 4.31 -33.60
N GLU A 210 -20.26 4.96 -32.96
CA GLU A 210 -20.18 5.34 -31.54
C GLU A 210 -20.01 4.10 -30.65
N LEU A 211 -20.76 3.03 -30.92
CA LEU A 211 -20.65 1.78 -30.18
C LEU A 211 -19.31 1.08 -30.42
N ALA A 212 -18.74 1.17 -31.62
CA ALA A 212 -17.39 0.70 -31.90
C ALA A 212 -16.32 1.51 -31.15
N ASN A 213 -16.45 2.84 -31.12
CA ASN A 213 -15.56 3.73 -30.37
C ASN A 213 -15.63 3.46 -28.86
N ALA A 214 -16.83 3.39 -28.29
CA ALA A 214 -17.04 3.08 -26.88
C ALA A 214 -16.46 1.70 -26.49
N ARG A 215 -16.54 0.70 -27.39
CA ARG A 215 -15.89 -0.60 -27.18
C ARG A 215 -14.37 -0.50 -27.21
N ALA A 216 -13.80 0.29 -28.11
CA ALA A 216 -12.35 0.51 -28.17
C ALA A 216 -11.84 1.20 -26.90
N GLU A 217 -12.54 2.23 -26.42
CA GLU A 217 -12.23 2.92 -25.16
C GLU A 217 -12.33 1.98 -23.95
N ALA A 218 -13.39 1.15 -23.87
CA ALA A 218 -13.55 0.18 -22.80
C ALA A 218 -12.43 -0.88 -22.78
N VAL A 219 -11.93 -1.31 -23.94
CA VAL A 219 -10.78 -2.23 -24.03
C VAL A 219 -9.49 -1.54 -23.57
N TYR A 220 -9.28 -0.29 -23.99
CA TYR A 220 -8.12 0.49 -23.56
C TYR A 220 -8.07 0.70 -22.05
N GLU A 221 -9.18 1.16 -21.46
CA GLU A 221 -9.27 1.37 -20.00
C GLU A 221 -9.17 0.05 -19.22
N LYS A 222 -9.70 -1.06 -19.76
CA LYS A 222 -9.52 -2.38 -19.15
C LYS A 222 -8.05 -2.81 -19.10
N GLU A 223 -7.28 -2.60 -20.17
CA GLU A 223 -5.86 -2.95 -20.19
C GLU A 223 -5.05 -2.05 -19.27
N LYS A 224 -5.37 -0.75 -19.22
CA LYS A 224 -4.77 0.20 -18.27
C LYS A 224 -5.05 -0.19 -16.81
N MET A 225 -6.28 -0.59 -16.49
CA MET A 225 -6.64 -1.10 -15.17
C MET A 225 -5.89 -2.38 -14.81
N LYS A 226 -5.71 -3.29 -15.78
CA LYS A 226 -4.93 -4.51 -15.59
C LYS A 226 -3.45 -4.21 -15.34
N GLN A 227 -2.87 -3.25 -16.07
CA GLN A 227 -1.51 -2.78 -15.83
C GLN A 227 -1.36 -2.19 -14.43
N ALA A 228 -2.25 -1.28 -14.03
CA ALA A 228 -2.25 -0.69 -12.69
C ALA A 228 -2.40 -1.74 -11.58
N THR A 229 -3.19 -2.79 -11.82
CA THR A 229 -3.35 -3.91 -10.87
C THR A 229 -2.06 -4.71 -10.72
N ASN A 230 -1.33 -4.96 -11.81
CA ASN A 230 -0.04 -5.64 -11.77
C ASN A 230 1.02 -4.80 -11.03
N GLU A 231 1.11 -3.50 -11.33
CA GLU A 231 2.02 -2.57 -10.64
C GLU A 231 1.71 -2.49 -9.13
N PHE A 232 0.43 -2.53 -8.76
CA PHE A 232 0.01 -2.56 -7.36
C PHE A 232 0.47 -3.84 -6.64
N GLU A 233 0.31 -5.02 -7.25
CA GLU A 233 0.79 -6.27 -6.66
C GLU A 233 2.32 -6.31 -6.56
N GLU A 234 3.06 -5.79 -7.55
CA GLU A 234 4.52 -5.66 -7.46
C GLU A 234 4.93 -4.74 -6.29
N HIS A 235 4.29 -3.59 -6.14
CA HIS A 235 4.55 -2.68 -5.03
C HIS A 235 4.22 -3.33 -3.68
N LYS A 236 3.12 -4.07 -3.57
CA LYS A 236 2.76 -4.81 -2.37
C LYS A 236 3.82 -5.83 -1.99
N GLU A 237 4.35 -6.60 -2.94
CA GLU A 237 5.47 -7.53 -2.67
C GLU A 237 6.73 -6.79 -2.19
N THR A 238 7.05 -5.63 -2.77
CA THR A 238 8.22 -4.84 -2.33
C THR A 238 8.05 -4.33 -0.91
N VAL A 239 6.86 -3.88 -0.53
CA VAL A 239 6.53 -3.44 0.83
C VAL A 239 6.66 -4.60 1.82
N GLU A 240 6.18 -5.80 1.47
CA GLU A 240 6.36 -6.99 2.31
C GLU A 240 7.84 -7.37 2.50
N LYS A 241 8.65 -7.29 1.44
CA LYS A 241 10.10 -7.54 1.51
C LYS A 241 10.81 -6.51 2.40
N LEU A 242 10.46 -5.23 2.27
CA LEU A 242 11.01 -4.16 3.10
C LEU A 242 10.60 -4.30 4.57
N ASN A 243 9.35 -4.67 4.85
CA ASN A 243 8.89 -4.91 6.22
C ASN A 243 9.65 -6.07 6.88
N LYS A 244 9.89 -7.17 6.15
CA LYS A 244 10.72 -8.29 6.65
C LYS A 244 12.15 -7.84 6.95
N ALA A 245 12.77 -7.06 6.07
CA ALA A 245 14.11 -6.53 6.29
C ALA A 245 14.17 -5.58 7.49
N LEU A 246 13.16 -4.73 7.65
CA LEU A 246 13.05 -3.79 8.76
C LEU A 246 12.97 -4.53 10.11
N GLU A 247 12.25 -5.66 10.17
CA GLU A 247 12.17 -6.48 11.37
C GLU A 247 13.52 -7.10 11.74
N VAL A 248 14.25 -7.65 10.77
CA VAL A 248 15.62 -8.15 10.98
C VAL A 248 16.55 -7.05 11.50
N TYR A 249 16.45 -5.83 10.97
CA TYR A 249 17.25 -4.71 11.46
C TYR A 249 16.88 -4.29 12.89
N LYS A 250 15.61 -4.35 13.28
CA LYS A 250 15.20 -4.08 14.68
C LYS A 250 15.81 -5.10 15.63
N GLU A 251 15.69 -6.40 15.33
CA GLU A 251 16.26 -7.48 16.15
C GLU A 251 17.78 -7.31 16.29
N MET A 252 18.47 -6.94 15.21
CA MET A 252 19.92 -6.68 15.25
C MET A 252 20.27 -5.49 16.14
N VAL A 253 19.49 -4.40 16.08
CA VAL A 253 19.69 -3.22 16.93
C VAL A 253 19.44 -3.56 18.40
N GLU A 254 18.38 -4.32 18.72
CA GLU A 254 18.10 -4.77 20.08
C GLU A 254 19.23 -5.65 20.62
N LYS A 255 19.75 -6.58 19.81
CA LYS A 255 20.89 -7.42 20.19
C LYS A 255 22.14 -6.59 20.49
N LEU A 256 22.49 -5.64 19.62
CA LEU A 256 23.65 -4.77 19.80
C LEU A 256 23.51 -3.85 21.02
N ASN A 257 22.32 -3.34 21.28
CA ASN A 257 22.05 -2.55 22.50
C ASN A 257 22.23 -3.41 23.75
N GLY A 258 21.72 -4.65 23.76
CA GLY A 258 21.94 -5.57 24.86
C GLY A 258 23.42 -5.94 25.07
N GLU A 259 24.22 -6.05 24.00
CA GLU A 259 25.67 -6.24 24.10
C GLU A 259 26.39 -5.01 24.66
N LEU A 260 25.99 -3.81 24.22
CA LEU A 260 26.55 -2.55 24.71
C LEU A 260 26.31 -2.35 26.20
N ASP A 261 25.12 -2.68 26.70
CA ASP A 261 24.80 -2.53 28.12
C ASP A 261 25.57 -3.54 28.99
N ARG A 262 25.73 -4.79 28.53
CA ARG A 262 26.61 -5.78 29.17
C ARG A 262 28.08 -5.32 29.22
N GLU A 263 28.54 -4.66 28.17
CA GLU A 263 29.91 -4.11 28.12
C GLU A 263 30.10 -2.93 29.10
N LYS A 264 29.11 -2.05 29.21
CA LYS A 264 29.12 -0.94 30.17
C LYS A 264 29.16 -1.46 31.60
N GLU A 265 28.36 -2.48 31.92
CA GLU A 265 28.36 -3.10 33.24
C GLU A 265 29.72 -3.72 33.57
N ARG A 266 30.31 -4.47 32.63
CA ARG A 266 31.65 -5.06 32.81
C ARG A 266 32.71 -3.99 33.06
N ARG A 267 32.72 -2.92 32.27
CA ARG A 267 33.64 -1.79 32.47
C ARG A 267 33.39 -1.07 33.80
N GLY A 268 32.14 -0.96 34.23
CA GLY A 268 31.80 -0.43 35.56
C GLY A 268 32.43 -1.26 36.69
N GLN A 269 32.31 -2.59 36.62
CA GLN A 269 32.92 -3.50 37.59
C GLN A 269 34.45 -3.44 37.57
N GLU A 270 35.05 -3.37 36.38
CA GLU A 270 36.51 -3.25 36.20
C GLU A 270 37.05 -1.94 36.81
N LEU A 271 36.35 -0.82 36.62
CA LEU A 271 36.73 0.47 37.22
C LEU A 271 36.70 0.42 38.75
N VAL A 272 35.68 -0.22 39.34
CA VAL A 272 35.59 -0.40 40.79
C VAL A 272 36.76 -1.24 41.32
N LEU A 273 37.11 -2.32 40.62
CA LEU A 273 38.28 -3.15 40.98
C LEU A 273 39.59 -2.36 40.86
N LEU A 274 39.74 -1.57 39.79
CA LEU A 274 40.94 -0.75 39.57
C LEU A 274 41.09 0.33 40.65
N GLU A 275 40.00 0.99 41.03
CA GLU A 275 39.98 1.98 42.12
C GLU A 275 40.34 1.35 43.46
N ARG A 276 39.80 0.16 43.74
CA ARG A 276 40.16 -0.63 44.93
C ARG A 276 41.65 -0.97 44.95
N VAL A 277 42.18 -1.59 43.88
CA VAL A 277 43.60 -1.97 43.78
C VAL A 277 44.52 -0.75 43.87
N SER A 278 44.14 0.36 43.24
CA SER A 278 44.88 1.62 43.34
C SER A 278 44.94 2.14 44.78
N SER A 279 43.82 2.08 45.50
CA SER A 279 43.73 2.48 46.91
C SER A 279 44.53 1.57 47.84
N GLU A 280 44.43 0.25 47.65
CA GLU A 280 45.22 -0.73 48.42
C GLU A 280 46.72 -0.56 48.16
N ARG A 281 47.14 -0.36 46.91
CA ARG A 281 48.54 -0.10 46.55
C ARG A 281 49.05 1.20 47.17
N LYS A 282 48.25 2.27 47.11
CA LYS A 282 48.59 3.55 47.73
C LYS A 282 48.81 3.40 49.23
N TRP A 283 47.90 2.71 49.90
CA TRP A 283 48.03 2.43 51.34
C TRP A 283 49.29 1.61 51.63
N LEU A 284 49.56 0.55 50.87
CA LEU A 284 50.73 -0.30 51.09
C LEU A 284 52.04 0.50 51.00
N ILE A 285 52.13 1.41 50.03
CA ILE A 285 53.31 2.27 49.82
C ILE A 285 53.43 3.33 50.92
N GLN A 286 52.32 3.96 51.32
CA GLN A 286 52.34 5.09 52.25
C GLN A 286 52.40 4.67 53.71
N GLU A 287 51.68 3.63 54.09
CA GLU A 287 51.45 3.23 55.48
C GLU A 287 51.80 1.77 55.74
N GLY A 288 51.73 0.89 54.72
CA GLY A 288 51.84 -0.55 54.91
C GLY A 288 53.18 -1.02 55.47
N PHE A 289 54.28 -0.47 54.97
CA PHE A 289 55.62 -0.81 55.51
C PHE A 289 55.79 -0.35 56.96
N GLU A 290 55.40 0.88 57.25
CA GLU A 290 55.44 1.43 58.60
C GLU A 290 54.55 0.61 59.55
N TYR A 291 53.36 0.22 59.12
CA TYR A 291 52.44 -0.61 59.89
C TYR A 291 53.08 -1.95 60.28
N VAL A 292 53.68 -2.67 59.33
CA VAL A 292 54.33 -3.97 59.57
C VAL A 292 55.54 -3.82 60.50
N ILE A 293 56.38 -2.81 60.29
CA ILE A 293 57.56 -2.55 61.14
C ILE A 293 57.13 -2.20 62.57
N ASN A 294 56.14 -1.31 62.73
CA ASN A 294 55.64 -0.91 64.03
C ASN A 294 55.00 -2.09 64.78
N ARG A 295 54.25 -2.96 64.08
CA ARG A 295 53.72 -4.20 64.67
C ARG A 295 54.83 -5.16 65.10
N LEU A 296 55.87 -5.33 64.27
CA LEU A 296 57.02 -6.17 64.61
C LEU A 296 57.79 -5.62 65.82
N HIS A 297 58.05 -4.32 65.88
CA HIS A 297 58.76 -3.71 67.02
C HIS A 297 57.98 -3.85 68.33
N LYS A 298 56.65 -3.93 68.28
CA LYS A 298 55.79 -4.15 69.45
C LYS A 298 55.58 -5.63 69.78
N SER A 299 56.09 -6.57 68.97
CA SER A 299 55.86 -7.99 69.18
C SER A 299 56.74 -8.54 70.30
N GLY A 300 56.20 -9.46 71.09
CA GLY A 300 56.96 -10.18 72.11
C GLY A 300 58.11 -10.99 71.52
N GLU A 301 57.96 -11.53 70.32
CA GLU A 301 59.03 -12.26 69.62
C GLU A 301 60.26 -11.39 69.31
N TYR A 302 60.06 -10.12 68.93
CA TYR A 302 61.15 -9.17 68.70
C TYR A 302 61.72 -8.68 70.04
N ASN A 303 60.86 -8.24 70.95
CA ASN A 303 61.26 -7.68 72.24
C ASN A 303 61.99 -8.69 73.12
N ARG A 304 61.65 -9.98 73.03
CA ARG A 304 62.36 -11.06 73.73
C ARG A 304 63.81 -11.19 73.28
N LEU A 305 64.07 -11.19 71.96
CA LEU A 305 65.43 -11.26 71.42
C LEU A 305 66.22 -9.97 71.70
N LEU A 306 65.57 -8.80 71.56
CA LEU A 306 66.19 -7.53 71.90
C LEU A 306 66.55 -7.45 73.40
N GLY A 307 65.66 -7.90 74.28
CA GLY A 307 65.88 -8.00 75.72
C GLY A 307 67.02 -8.96 76.07
N ALA A 308 67.16 -10.07 75.35
CA ALA A 308 68.29 -10.99 75.50
C ALA A 308 69.62 -10.29 75.12
N VAL A 309 69.67 -9.60 73.97
CA VAL A 309 70.84 -8.81 73.55
C VAL A 309 71.19 -7.77 74.62
N GLN A 310 70.20 -7.01 75.10
CA GLN A 310 70.40 -5.99 76.12
C GLN A 310 70.93 -6.59 77.43
N THR A 311 70.35 -7.70 77.90
CA THR A 311 70.80 -8.39 79.13
C THR A 311 72.23 -8.90 79.01
N LYS A 312 72.60 -9.47 77.85
CA LYS A 312 73.97 -9.92 77.58
C LYS A 312 74.95 -8.75 77.44
N LEU A 313 74.54 -7.64 76.84
CA LEU A 313 75.31 -6.40 76.79
C LEU A 313 75.63 -5.90 78.20
N TRP A 314 74.63 -5.81 79.08
CA TRP A 314 74.84 -5.43 80.48
C TRP A 314 75.77 -6.40 81.21
N SER A 315 75.56 -7.71 81.02
CA SER A 315 76.36 -8.77 81.66
C SER A 315 77.82 -8.79 81.19
N SER A 316 78.08 -8.42 79.94
CA SER A 316 79.45 -8.28 79.41
C SER A 316 80.25 -7.18 80.09
N GLY A 317 79.55 -6.27 80.78
CA GLY A 317 80.15 -5.05 81.29
C GLY A 317 80.65 -4.16 80.15
N ALA A 318 80.21 -4.32 78.90
CA ALA A 318 80.61 -3.41 77.84
C ALA A 318 80.19 -1.96 78.16
N HIS A 319 78.98 -1.74 78.68
CA HIS A 319 78.56 -0.39 79.08
C HIS A 319 79.37 0.14 80.29
N TYR A 320 79.35 -0.57 81.41
CA TYR A 320 80.04 -0.12 82.64
C TYR A 320 81.56 -0.21 82.54
N GLY A 321 82.09 -1.18 81.82
CA GLY A 321 83.51 -1.41 81.57
C GLY A 321 84.09 -0.47 80.52
N VAL A 322 83.32 0.03 79.54
CA VAL A 322 83.76 1.16 78.70
C VAL A 322 83.85 2.43 79.55
N VAL A 323 82.84 2.73 80.37
CA VAL A 323 82.85 3.90 81.26
C VAL A 323 83.99 3.81 82.29
N ALA A 324 84.13 2.67 82.97
CA ALA A 324 85.20 2.42 83.94
C ALA A 324 86.57 2.34 83.29
N GLY A 325 86.66 1.77 82.08
CA GLY A 325 87.89 1.72 81.29
C GLY A 325 88.33 3.10 80.82
N TYR A 326 87.39 3.98 80.46
CA TYR A 326 87.70 5.39 80.19
C TYR A 326 88.30 6.07 81.43
N ALA A 327 87.71 5.86 82.60
CA ALA A 327 88.23 6.40 83.86
C ALA A 327 89.59 5.80 84.26
N HIS A 328 89.81 4.50 84.00
CA HIS A 328 91.04 3.80 84.33
C HIS A 328 92.20 4.16 83.38
N CYS A 329 91.94 4.21 82.07
CA CYS A 329 92.89 4.67 81.05
C CYS A 329 93.26 6.14 81.23
N LYS A 330 92.32 7.00 81.67
CA LYS A 330 92.62 8.40 82.02
C LYS A 330 93.68 8.50 83.14
N ASN A 331 93.77 7.48 83.99
CA ASN A 331 94.78 7.36 85.05
C ASN A 331 96.03 6.56 84.61
N GLY A 332 96.19 6.27 83.32
CA GLY A 332 97.34 5.56 82.76
C GLY A 332 97.29 4.03 82.87
N GLY A 333 96.18 3.44 83.34
CA GLY A 333 96.00 1.99 83.41
C GLY A 333 95.69 1.35 82.06
N ALA A 334 96.13 0.11 81.84
CA ALA A 334 95.81 -0.60 80.61
C ALA A 334 94.36 -1.11 80.66
N LEU A 335 93.63 -1.01 79.55
CA LEU A 335 92.22 -1.45 79.46
C LEU A 335 92.00 -2.92 79.85
N LYS A 336 93.04 -3.75 79.70
CA LYS A 336 93.04 -5.17 80.06
C LYS A 336 92.95 -5.42 81.57
N ASP A 337 93.27 -4.41 82.39
CA ASP A 337 93.32 -4.51 83.86
C ASP A 337 91.98 -4.12 84.52
N VAL A 338 90.99 -3.71 83.71
CA VAL A 338 89.66 -3.30 84.18
C VAL A 338 88.82 -4.55 84.44
N SER A 339 88.70 -4.93 85.72
CA SER A 339 87.98 -6.12 86.19
C SER A 339 86.50 -6.20 85.81
N LEU A 340 85.92 -5.10 85.33
CA LEU A 340 84.51 -5.00 84.95
C LEU A 340 84.19 -5.51 83.55
N TYR A 341 85.20 -5.71 82.67
CA TYR A 341 84.97 -6.25 81.34
C TYR A 341 85.14 -7.78 81.32
N LYS A 342 84.05 -8.50 80.99
CA LYS A 342 84.03 -9.96 80.93
C LYS A 342 84.07 -10.44 79.49
N ARG A 343 85.20 -10.99 79.07
CA ARG A 343 85.43 -11.42 77.67
C ARG A 343 84.47 -12.53 77.24
N GLU A 344 84.20 -13.53 78.09
CA GLU A 344 83.25 -14.61 77.75
C GLU A 344 81.83 -14.06 77.56
N ALA A 345 81.40 -13.16 78.45
CA ALA A 345 80.08 -12.53 78.34
C ALA A 345 79.95 -11.61 77.11
N HIS A 346 81.05 -11.03 76.63
CA HIS A 346 81.05 -10.31 75.35
C HIS A 346 80.85 -11.25 74.14
N GLN A 347 81.41 -12.47 74.17
CA GLN A 347 81.14 -13.47 73.12
C GLN A 347 79.67 -13.90 73.13
N GLU A 348 79.06 -14.05 74.31
CA GLU A 348 77.62 -14.32 74.42
C GLU A 348 76.76 -13.17 73.89
N PHE A 349 77.16 -11.92 74.13
CA PHE A 349 76.52 -10.75 73.53
C PHE A 349 76.59 -10.79 72.00
N LEU A 350 77.76 -11.03 71.41
CA LEU A 350 77.90 -11.14 69.95
C LEU A 350 77.06 -12.29 69.38
N LYS A 351 76.98 -13.42 70.11
CA LYS A 351 76.11 -14.54 69.72
C LYS A 351 74.63 -14.14 69.74
N ALA A 352 74.18 -13.41 70.76
CA ALA A 352 72.80 -12.92 70.84
C ALA A 352 72.48 -11.90 69.74
N VAL A 353 73.42 -11.00 69.41
CA VAL A 353 73.27 -10.06 68.28
C VAL A 353 73.14 -10.84 66.96
N HIS A 354 73.99 -11.84 66.76
CA HIS A 354 73.94 -12.67 65.57
C HIS A 354 72.61 -13.43 65.45
N GLU A 355 72.10 -13.96 66.56
CA GLU A 355 70.80 -14.62 66.62
C GLU A 355 69.65 -13.66 66.28
N LEU A 356 69.64 -12.45 66.85
CA LEU A 356 68.64 -11.42 66.52
C LEU A 356 68.67 -11.06 65.03
N GLU A 357 69.86 -10.85 64.45
CA GLU A 357 70.03 -10.47 63.04
C GLU A 357 69.55 -11.56 62.06
N HIS A 358 69.77 -12.83 62.40
CA HIS A 358 69.48 -13.97 61.52
C HIS A 358 68.13 -14.63 61.82
N THR A 359 67.39 -14.16 62.83
CA THR A 359 66.08 -14.70 63.16
C THR A 359 65.05 -14.29 62.11
N ARG A 360 64.32 -15.28 61.60
CA ARG A 360 63.10 -15.05 60.84
C ARG A 360 61.91 -14.99 61.79
N PHE A 361 61.41 -13.79 62.02
CA PHE A 361 60.25 -13.55 62.87
C PHE A 361 58.99 -14.22 62.28
N PRO A 362 58.29 -15.10 63.04
CA PRO A 362 57.04 -15.72 62.62
C PRO A 362 56.02 -14.73 62.04
N TYR A 363 55.86 -13.54 62.61
CA TYR A 363 54.98 -12.51 62.07
C TYR A 363 55.34 -12.10 60.63
N VAL A 364 56.63 -11.83 60.39
CA VAL A 364 57.13 -11.45 59.05
C VAL A 364 56.94 -12.59 58.05
N VAL A 365 57.15 -13.84 58.50
CA VAL A 365 56.88 -15.03 57.67
C VAL A 365 55.40 -15.13 57.33
N ALA A 366 54.49 -14.88 58.28
CA ALA A 366 53.05 -14.87 58.03
C ALA A 366 52.64 -13.78 57.03
N VAL A 367 53.15 -12.55 57.21
CA VAL A 367 52.96 -11.43 56.28
C VAL A 367 53.45 -11.80 54.87
N SER A 368 54.62 -12.43 54.74
CA SER A 368 55.19 -12.81 53.43
C SER A 368 54.34 -13.84 52.66
N LYS A 369 53.52 -14.62 53.36
CA LYS A 369 52.60 -15.61 52.76
C LYS A 369 51.26 -15.00 52.32
N CYS A 370 51.01 -13.73 52.62
CA CYS A 370 49.75 -13.04 52.34
C CYS A 370 49.76 -12.27 51.01
N ALA A 371 50.63 -12.64 50.06
CA ALA A 371 50.79 -11.94 48.78
C ALA A 371 49.51 -11.87 47.94
N GLU A 372 48.63 -12.88 48.05
CA GLU A 372 47.36 -12.96 47.30
C GLU A 372 46.14 -12.59 48.15
N ARG A 373 46.34 -12.18 49.41
CA ARG A 373 45.26 -11.90 50.34
C ARG A 373 44.83 -10.44 50.27
N THR A 374 43.61 -10.16 50.74
CA THR A 374 43.09 -8.81 50.81
C THR A 374 43.84 -7.97 51.85
N LEU A 375 43.78 -6.63 51.68
CA LEU A 375 44.38 -5.71 52.65
C LEU A 375 43.80 -5.90 54.07
N ASP A 376 42.51 -6.20 54.17
CA ASP A 376 41.85 -6.42 55.46
C ASP A 376 42.39 -7.68 56.17
N GLU A 377 42.64 -8.75 55.41
CA GLU A 377 43.29 -9.96 55.92
C GLU A 377 44.72 -9.70 56.38
N LEU A 378 45.48 -8.84 55.68
CA LEU A 378 46.82 -8.44 56.09
C LEU A 378 46.79 -7.65 57.41
N ARG A 379 45.82 -6.73 57.56
CA ARG A 379 45.66 -5.91 58.78
C ARG A 379 45.23 -6.73 59.99
N ALA A 380 44.47 -7.80 59.77
CA ALA A 380 44.02 -8.73 60.80
C ALA A 380 45.13 -9.67 61.31
N LEU A 381 46.33 -9.67 60.69
CA LEU A 381 47.46 -10.44 61.21
C LEU A 381 48.00 -9.81 62.49
N GLU A 382 48.08 -10.62 63.54
CA GLU A 382 48.65 -10.21 64.83
C GLU A 382 50.00 -10.91 65.08
N PRO A 383 51.02 -10.19 65.59
CA PRO A 383 52.25 -10.80 66.07
C PRO A 383 52.01 -11.68 67.30
N MET A 384 52.90 -12.65 67.53
CA MET A 384 52.86 -13.49 68.72
C MET A 384 53.16 -12.65 69.97
N GLU A 385 52.32 -12.78 71.01
CA GLU A 385 52.46 -12.07 72.28
C GLU A 385 52.61 -10.56 72.07
N MET A 386 51.58 -9.92 71.50
CA MET A 386 51.42 -8.49 71.73
C MET A 386 51.28 -8.32 73.24
N GLU A 387 52.22 -7.60 73.88
CA GLU A 387 51.94 -7.05 75.21
C GLU A 387 50.65 -6.27 75.03
N GLY A 388 49.56 -6.80 75.55
CA GLY A 388 48.34 -6.02 75.63
C GLY A 388 48.78 -4.75 76.34
N ASP A 389 48.55 -3.61 75.70
CA ASP A 389 48.36 -2.38 76.44
C ASP A 389 47.16 -2.70 77.35
N GLU A 390 47.41 -3.40 78.47
CA GLU A 390 46.52 -3.40 79.61
C GLU A 390 46.50 -1.93 79.94
N ASP A 391 45.47 -1.25 79.40
CA ASP A 391 45.11 0.09 79.77
C ASP A 391 45.24 0.10 81.28
N VAL A 392 46.24 0.82 81.76
CA VAL A 392 46.36 1.19 83.16
C VAL A 392 45.19 2.15 83.39
N VAL A 393 43.98 1.59 83.42
CA VAL A 393 42.75 2.18 83.92
C VAL A 393 42.91 2.10 85.43
N GLY A 394 43.66 3.05 85.95
CA GLY A 394 43.80 3.33 87.37
C GLY A 394 44.39 4.72 87.46
N ALA A 395 43.91 5.61 88.30
CA ALA A 395 42.85 5.61 89.29
C ALA A 395 42.70 7.08 89.72
#